data_AF-A0A9Q9UVN8-F1
#
_entry.id   AF-A0A9Q9UVN8-F1
#
_cell.length_a   1.000
_cell.length_b   1.000
_cell.length_c   1.000
_cell.angle_alpha   90.00
_cell.angle_beta   90.00
_cell.angle_gamma   90.00
#
_symmetry.space_group_name_H-M   'P 1'
#
loop_
_entity.id
_entity.type
_entity.pdbx_description
1 polymer ?
#
loop_
_entity_poly.entity_id
_entity_poly.type
_entity_poly.pdbx_seq_one_letter_code
_entity_poly.pdbx_strand_id
1 'polypeptide(L)'
;MTSNNGDYYLTVPHQTTQIKAENQGRVVAIDPGVRTFLTFFSENSTGKIGHGDFSRIQRLCAHLDNLISKISKAKRNQKRRMRKAARRIVLRIQNLINELHHKAARFLVDKFDVILLPTFETSEMSKKGKRKIRSKTVRNLLTLSHFRFKEFLKHKASETGKTVVDVCEAYTSLTVSWTGEMVNIGGSKTIRSKIDGRSMD
;
A
#
# COMPACT_ATOMS: atom_id res chain seq x y z
N MET A 1 5.52 26.83 8.10
CA MET A 1 6.26 26.45 6.88
C MET A 1 6.77 25.03 7.06
N THR A 2 6.53 24.14 6.10
CA THR A 2 7.09 22.79 6.11
C THR A 2 8.25 22.71 5.11
N SER A 3 9.37 22.10 5.52
CA SER A 3 10.52 21.88 4.65
C SER A 3 10.57 20.40 4.27
N ASN A 4 10.50 20.09 2.98
CA ASN A 4 10.68 18.73 2.50
C ASN A 4 11.74 18.70 1.40
N ASN A 5 12.84 17.98 1.63
CA ASN A 5 13.93 17.78 0.68
C ASN A 5 14.59 19.05 0.09
N GLY A 6 14.44 20.20 0.76
CA GLY A 6 14.99 21.49 0.33
C GLY A 6 13.95 22.44 -0.26
N ASP A 7 12.70 21.98 -0.42
CA ASP A 7 11.57 22.80 -0.83
C ASP A 7 10.81 23.29 0.41
N TYR A 8 10.35 24.54 0.36
CA TYR A 8 9.59 25.17 1.44
C TYR A 8 8.14 25.34 1.02
N TYR A 9 7.22 24.87 1.85
CA TYR A 9 5.78 24.94 1.61
C TYR A 9 5.10 25.81 2.67
N LEU A 10 4.22 26.69 2.21
CA LEU A 10 3.28 27.41 3.06
C LEU A 10 1.97 26.63 3.11
N THR A 11 1.61 26.14 4.29
CA THR A 11 0.36 25.42 4.53
C THR A 11 -0.64 26.39 5.16
N VAL A 12 -1.65 26.80 4.41
CA VAL A 12 -2.73 27.68 4.90
C VAL A 12 -3.98 26.81 5.11
N PRO A 13 -4.41 26.57 6.36
CA PRO A 13 -5.62 25.81 6.62
C PRO A 13 -6.84 26.63 6.22
N HIS A 14 -7.83 25.98 5.61
CA HIS A 14 -9.12 26.57 5.27
C HIS A 14 -10.23 25.55 5.52
N GLN A 15 -11.39 26.02 5.97
CA GLN A 15 -12.55 25.15 6.17
C GLN A 15 -13.22 24.86 4.83
N THR A 16 -13.48 23.59 4.56
CA THR A 16 -14.23 23.17 3.37
C THR A 16 -15.51 22.46 3.79
N THR A 17 -16.58 22.67 3.03
CA THR A 17 -17.80 21.86 3.15
C THR A 17 -17.56 20.47 2.60
N GLN A 18 -18.20 19.47 3.22
CA GLN A 18 -18.15 18.09 2.74
C GLN A 18 -18.99 17.97 1.47
N ILE A 19 -18.38 17.44 0.40
CA ILE A 19 -19.08 17.19 -0.86
C ILE A 19 -19.61 15.76 -0.79
N LYS A 20 -20.92 15.58 -0.63
CA LYS A 20 -21.54 14.25 -0.73
C LYS A 20 -21.61 13.85 -2.21
N ALA A 21 -20.78 12.89 -2.62
CA ALA A 21 -20.94 12.24 -3.91
C ALA A 21 -22.05 11.19 -3.82
N GLU A 22 -23.12 11.31 -4.61
CA GLU A 22 -24.11 10.25 -4.81
C GLU A 22 -23.48 9.14 -5.63
N ASN A 23 -23.11 8.04 -4.98
CA ASN A 23 -22.63 6.83 -5.65
C ASN A 23 -23.54 5.66 -5.28
N GLN A 24 -23.66 4.68 -6.17
CA GLN A 24 -24.45 3.45 -5.96
C GLN A 24 -23.58 2.27 -5.48
N GLY A 25 -22.28 2.49 -5.25
CA GLY A 25 -21.35 1.45 -4.84
C GLY A 25 -21.44 1.19 -3.35
N ARG A 26 -22.26 0.23 -2.94
CA ARG A 26 -22.60 -0.02 -1.53
C ARG A 26 -21.39 -0.28 -0.64
N VAL A 27 -20.60 -1.31 -0.96
CA VAL A 27 -19.51 -1.79 -0.09
C VAL A 27 -18.36 -2.34 -0.93
N VAL A 28 -17.12 -2.06 -0.52
CA VAL A 28 -15.91 -2.69 -1.06
C VAL A 28 -15.02 -3.19 0.06
N ALA A 29 -14.53 -4.43 -0.08
CA ALA A 29 -13.46 -4.98 0.72
C ALA A 29 -12.12 -4.76 0.02
N ILE A 30 -11.14 -4.29 0.78
CA ILE A 30 -9.79 -4.02 0.29
C ILE A 30 -8.84 -5.05 0.90
N ASP A 31 -7.88 -5.52 0.12
CA ASP A 31 -6.75 -6.31 0.61
C ASP A 31 -5.42 -5.68 0.13
N PRO A 32 -4.66 -5.02 1.03
CA PRO A 32 -3.36 -4.45 0.72
C PRO A 32 -2.29 -5.54 0.55
N GLY A 33 -1.63 -5.54 -0.60
CA GLY A 33 -0.64 -6.57 -0.96
C GLY A 33 0.75 -6.02 -1.25
N VAL A 34 1.73 -6.93 -1.32
CA VAL A 34 3.14 -6.57 -1.61
C VAL A 34 3.46 -6.62 -3.12
N ARG A 35 2.79 -7.51 -3.85
CA ARG A 35 2.98 -7.69 -5.31
C ARG A 35 2.03 -6.81 -6.13
N THR A 36 0.83 -6.65 -5.61
CA THR A 36 -0.22 -5.75 -6.07
C THR A 36 -0.47 -4.82 -4.90
N PHE A 37 -0.40 -3.51 -5.10
CA PHE A 37 -0.54 -2.56 -3.99
C PHE A 37 -1.85 -2.76 -3.23
N LEU A 38 -2.93 -2.97 -3.97
CA LEU A 38 -4.26 -3.10 -3.41
C LEU A 38 -5.13 -3.99 -4.31
N THR A 39 -5.73 -5.02 -3.74
CA THR A 39 -6.82 -5.77 -4.36
C THR A 39 -8.13 -5.27 -3.78
N PHE A 40 -9.17 -5.16 -4.59
CA PHE A 40 -10.49 -4.78 -4.10
C PHE A 40 -11.55 -5.76 -4.61
N PHE A 41 -12.55 -5.99 -3.77
CA PHE A 41 -13.65 -6.90 -4.01
C PHE A 41 -14.97 -6.25 -3.59
N SER A 42 -15.93 -6.21 -4.50
CA SER A 42 -17.29 -5.74 -4.30
C SER A 42 -18.24 -6.64 -5.07
N GLU A 43 -19.54 -6.57 -4.79
CA GLU A 43 -20.59 -7.41 -5.41
C GLU A 43 -20.49 -7.42 -6.94
N ASN A 44 -20.24 -6.25 -7.54
CA ASN A 44 -20.29 -6.05 -8.99
C ASN A 44 -18.91 -5.78 -9.62
N SER A 45 -17.82 -5.75 -8.83
CA SER A 45 -16.51 -5.39 -9.35
C SER A 45 -15.38 -5.97 -8.52
N THR A 46 -14.39 -6.55 -9.20
CA THR A 46 -13.15 -6.99 -8.58
C THR A 46 -11.98 -6.44 -9.39
N GLY A 47 -10.85 -6.17 -8.74
CA GLY A 47 -9.71 -5.62 -9.45
C GLY A 47 -8.45 -5.48 -8.60
N LYS A 48 -7.38 -5.09 -9.29
CA LYS A 48 -6.02 -4.99 -8.76
C LYS A 48 -5.44 -3.63 -9.13
N ILE A 49 -5.02 -2.87 -8.13
CA ILE A 49 -4.36 -1.57 -8.29
C ILE A 49 -2.86 -1.74 -8.08
N GLY A 50 -2.05 -1.14 -8.96
CA GLY A 50 -0.59 -1.19 -8.89
C GLY A 50 0.01 -2.52 -9.32
N HIS A 51 -0.71 -3.32 -10.10
CA HIS A 51 -0.15 -4.53 -10.72
C HIS A 51 0.91 -4.13 -11.75
N GLY A 52 2.16 -4.60 -11.60
CA GLY A 52 3.23 -4.38 -12.56
C GLY A 52 4.09 -3.13 -12.30
N ASP A 53 3.54 -2.09 -11.66
CA ASP A 53 4.26 -0.88 -11.22
C ASP A 53 5.42 -1.19 -10.27
N PHE A 54 5.28 -2.29 -9.55
CA PHE A 54 6.28 -2.81 -8.64
C PHE A 54 7.66 -3.03 -9.26
N SER A 55 7.70 -3.51 -10.50
CA SER A 55 8.96 -3.77 -11.21
C SER A 55 9.77 -2.49 -11.42
N ARG A 56 9.10 -1.35 -11.61
CA ARG A 56 9.73 -0.04 -11.77
C ARG A 56 10.30 0.47 -10.43
N ILE A 57 9.52 0.38 -9.36
CA ILE A 57 9.95 0.79 -8.02
C ILE A 57 11.15 -0.05 -7.57
N GLN A 58 11.09 -1.37 -7.76
CA GLN A 58 12.21 -2.26 -7.43
C GLN A 58 13.51 -1.92 -8.16
N ARG A 59 13.43 -1.60 -9.46
CA ARG A 59 14.60 -1.17 -10.24
C ARG A 59 15.21 0.12 -9.68
N LEU A 60 14.40 1.08 -9.27
CA LEU A 60 14.86 2.30 -8.63
C LEU A 60 15.50 2.03 -7.26
N CYS A 61 14.92 1.15 -6.44
CA CYS A 61 15.50 0.75 -5.16
C CYS A 61 16.87 0.06 -5.35
N ALA A 62 16.99 -0.85 -6.32
CA ALA A 62 18.25 -1.51 -6.62
C ALA A 62 19.32 -0.52 -7.11
N HIS A 63 18.92 0.44 -7.96
CA HIS A 63 19.83 1.50 -8.40
C HIS A 63 20.28 2.40 -7.24
N LEU A 64 19.38 2.72 -6.32
CA LEU A 64 19.70 3.46 -5.10
C LEU A 64 20.70 2.70 -4.22
N ASP A 65 20.53 1.40 -4.02
CA ASP A 65 21.44 0.57 -3.23
C ASP A 65 22.85 0.55 -3.83
N ASN A 66 22.94 0.36 -5.15
CA ASN A 66 24.21 0.42 -5.86
C ASN A 66 24.90 1.77 -5.70
N LEU A 67 24.13 2.86 -5.73
CA LEU A 67 24.65 4.21 -5.54
C LEU A 67 25.13 4.43 -4.10
N ILE A 68 24.38 3.97 -3.09
CA ILE A 68 24.77 4.03 -1.67
C ILE A 68 26.04 3.23 -1.43
N SER A 69 26.16 2.04 -2.01
CA SER A 69 27.36 1.20 -1.94
C SER A 69 28.59 1.89 -2.56
N LYS A 70 28.42 2.62 -3.66
CA LYS A 70 29.52 3.43 -4.25
C LYS A 70 29.86 4.66 -3.40
N ILE A 71 28.87 5.29 -2.77
CA ILE A 71 29.06 6.46 -1.89
C ILE A 71 29.96 6.14 -0.70
N SER A 72 29.86 4.92 -0.12
CA SER A 72 30.68 4.54 1.03
C SER A 72 32.17 4.50 0.71
N LYS A 73 32.53 4.26 -0.56
CA LYS A 73 33.92 4.15 -1.06
C LYS A 73 34.45 5.41 -1.76
N ALA A 74 33.64 6.48 -1.88
CA ALA A 74 33.96 7.64 -2.71
C ALA A 74 34.64 8.80 -1.94
N LYS A 75 35.49 9.57 -2.65
CA LYS A 75 36.13 10.80 -2.14
C LYS A 75 35.12 11.95 -1.94
N ARG A 76 35.43 12.93 -1.08
CA ARG A 76 34.52 14.01 -0.61
C ARG A 76 33.64 14.66 -1.70
N ASN A 77 34.23 15.14 -2.79
CA ASN A 77 33.49 15.83 -3.86
C ASN A 77 32.59 14.88 -4.68
N GLN A 78 33.07 13.66 -4.95
CA GLN A 78 32.26 12.61 -5.60
C GLN A 78 31.11 12.16 -4.70
N LYS A 79 31.38 12.01 -3.39
CA LYS A 79 30.37 11.68 -2.37
C LYS A 79 29.23 12.69 -2.34
N ARG A 80 29.53 14.00 -2.41
CA ARG A 80 28.51 15.07 -2.47
C ARG A 80 27.62 14.92 -3.71
N ARG A 81 28.22 14.73 -4.90
CA ARG A 81 27.48 14.56 -6.16
C ARG A 81 26.60 13.32 -6.15
N MET A 82 27.12 12.19 -5.68
CA MET A 82 26.38 10.94 -5.57
C MET A 82 25.24 11.01 -4.55
N ARG A 83 25.44 11.67 -3.40
CA ARG A 83 24.34 11.92 -2.43
C ARG A 83 23.21 12.75 -3.04
N LYS A 84 23.52 13.75 -3.86
CA LYS A 84 22.51 14.53 -4.60
C LYS A 84 21.75 13.66 -5.61
N ALA A 85 22.43 12.75 -6.30
CA ALA A 85 21.78 11.77 -7.18
C ALA A 85 20.90 10.77 -6.40
N ALA A 86 21.38 10.25 -5.26
CA ALA A 86 20.62 9.36 -4.40
C ALA A 86 19.33 10.02 -3.89
N ARG A 87 19.40 11.28 -3.46
CA ARG A 87 18.24 12.07 -3.05
C ARG A 87 17.20 12.19 -4.16
N ARG A 88 17.63 12.45 -5.41
CA ARG A 88 16.73 12.51 -6.58
C ARG A 88 16.00 11.19 -6.82
N ILE A 89 16.68 10.06 -6.63
CA ILE A 89 16.05 8.73 -6.76
C ILE A 89 15.04 8.49 -5.63
N VAL A 90 15.39 8.83 -4.39
CA VAL A 90 14.47 8.73 -3.24
C VAL A 90 13.21 9.55 -3.47
N LEU A 91 13.36 10.81 -3.88
CA LEU A 91 12.26 11.70 -4.25
C LEU A 91 11.37 11.09 -5.35
N ARG A 92 11.99 10.52 -6.39
CA ARG A 92 11.25 9.86 -7.47
C ARG A 92 10.44 8.67 -6.96
N ILE A 93 10.99 7.85 -6.07
CA ILE A 93 10.28 6.73 -5.45
C ILE A 93 9.10 7.25 -4.63
N GLN A 94 9.32 8.26 -3.78
CA GLN A 94 8.27 8.88 -2.97
C GLN A 94 7.14 9.46 -3.83
N ASN A 95 7.47 10.17 -4.91
CA ASN A 95 6.48 10.73 -5.82
C ASN A 95 5.64 9.65 -6.51
N LEU A 96 6.25 8.54 -6.94
CA LEU A 96 5.52 7.41 -7.53
C LEU A 96 4.56 6.76 -6.52
N ILE A 97 4.99 6.59 -5.26
CA ILE A 97 4.12 6.04 -4.21
C ILE A 97 3.00 7.03 -3.88
N ASN A 98 3.28 8.33 -3.80
CA ASN A 98 2.28 9.36 -3.57
C ASN A 98 1.24 9.35 -4.70
N GLU A 99 1.68 9.34 -5.96
CA GLU A 99 0.77 9.26 -7.11
C GLU A 99 -0.12 8.03 -7.04
N LEU A 100 0.45 6.87 -6.71
CA LEU A 100 -0.29 5.62 -6.49
C LEU A 100 -1.33 5.76 -5.38
N HIS A 101 -0.96 6.31 -4.22
CA HIS A 101 -1.86 6.54 -3.09
C HIS A 101 -3.01 7.49 -3.45
N HIS A 102 -2.71 8.59 -4.14
CA HIS A 102 -3.71 9.57 -4.56
C HIS A 102 -4.70 8.97 -5.57
N LYS A 103 -4.20 8.26 -6.59
CA LYS A 103 -5.05 7.61 -7.60
C LYS A 103 -5.90 6.50 -7.01
N ALA A 104 -5.31 5.66 -6.15
CA ALA A 104 -6.03 4.56 -5.49
C ALA A 104 -7.12 5.08 -4.54
N ALA A 105 -6.81 6.07 -3.70
CA ALA A 105 -7.80 6.64 -2.78
C ALA A 105 -8.94 7.32 -3.52
N ARG A 106 -8.62 8.10 -4.57
CA ARG A 106 -9.63 8.74 -5.41
C ARG A 106 -10.53 7.71 -6.08
N PHE A 107 -9.96 6.66 -6.67
CA PHE A 107 -10.74 5.58 -7.26
C PHE A 107 -11.72 4.94 -6.27
N LEU A 108 -11.27 4.65 -5.05
CA LEU A 108 -12.09 4.00 -4.03
C LEU A 108 -13.22 4.90 -3.54
N VAL A 109 -12.90 6.14 -3.22
CA VAL A 109 -13.86 7.14 -2.71
C VAL A 109 -14.87 7.55 -3.79
N ASP A 110 -14.44 7.64 -5.06
CA ASP A 110 -15.31 7.99 -6.18
C ASP A 110 -16.25 6.84 -6.57
N LYS A 111 -15.95 5.59 -6.22
CA LYS A 111 -16.73 4.41 -6.64
C LYS A 111 -17.55 3.76 -5.53
N PHE A 112 -17.16 3.90 -4.27
CA PHE A 112 -17.76 3.15 -3.16
C PHE A 112 -18.13 4.04 -1.97
N ASP A 113 -19.18 3.66 -1.24
CA ASP A 113 -19.74 4.35 -0.08
C ASP A 113 -19.13 3.88 1.24
N VAL A 114 -18.99 2.55 1.36
CA VAL A 114 -18.37 1.89 2.51
C VAL A 114 -17.15 1.12 2.06
N ILE A 115 -16.00 1.42 2.68
CA ILE A 115 -14.72 0.81 2.39
C ILE A 115 -14.25 0.02 3.61
N LEU A 116 -14.16 -1.29 3.47
CA LEU A 116 -13.66 -2.21 4.50
C LEU A 116 -12.16 -2.38 4.32
N LEU A 117 -11.39 -1.96 5.32
CA LEU A 117 -9.94 -1.98 5.30
C LEU A 117 -9.41 -2.92 6.39
N PRO A 118 -8.72 -4.02 6.05
CA PRO A 118 -8.18 -4.93 7.03
C PRO A 118 -7.08 -4.26 7.85
N THR A 119 -6.97 -4.67 9.10
CA THR A 119 -5.88 -4.26 10.00
C THR A 119 -4.55 -4.79 9.52
N PHE A 120 -3.83 -3.95 8.76
CA PHE A 120 -2.54 -4.35 8.21
C PHE A 120 -1.40 -4.16 9.22
N GLU A 121 -1.02 -5.23 9.92
CA GLU A 121 0.05 -5.25 10.93
C GLU A 121 1.46 -5.23 10.29
N THR A 122 1.77 -4.15 9.57
CA THR A 122 3.08 -3.96 8.90
C THR A 122 4.26 -4.05 9.86
N SER A 123 4.08 -3.64 11.11
CA SER A 123 5.06 -3.75 12.19
C SER A 123 5.42 -5.21 12.46
N GLU A 124 4.44 -6.07 12.72
CA GLU A 124 4.67 -7.51 12.99
C GLU A 124 5.26 -8.23 11.78
N MET A 125 4.77 -7.92 10.58
CA MET A 125 5.28 -8.51 9.33
C MET A 125 6.74 -8.15 9.03
N SER A 126 7.22 -7.02 9.54
CA SER A 126 8.60 -6.54 9.30
C SER A 126 9.63 -7.04 10.33
N LYS A 127 9.19 -7.53 11.50
CA LYS A 127 10.07 -7.95 12.60
C LYS A 127 10.96 -9.14 12.22
N LYS A 128 12.27 -8.91 12.19
CA LYS A 128 13.28 -9.86 11.69
C LYS A 128 13.27 -11.23 12.39
N GLY A 129 12.95 -11.29 13.68
CA GLY A 129 12.99 -12.54 14.48
C GLY A 129 11.81 -13.49 14.30
N LYS A 130 10.62 -12.99 13.92
CA LYS A 130 9.38 -13.80 13.78
C LYS A 130 8.79 -13.78 12.36
N ARG A 131 9.42 -13.06 11.42
CA ARG A 131 8.86 -12.90 10.06
C ARG A 131 8.84 -14.22 9.27
N LYS A 132 7.71 -14.50 8.63
CA LYS A 132 7.54 -15.60 7.66
C LYS A 132 7.89 -15.18 6.21
N ILE A 133 8.11 -13.88 5.97
CA ILE A 133 8.31 -13.30 4.64
C ILE A 133 9.78 -12.88 4.38
N ARG A 134 10.20 -13.01 3.11
CA ARG A 134 11.58 -12.71 2.67
C ARG A 134 11.93 -11.22 2.82
N SER A 135 13.21 -10.91 3.03
CA SER A 135 13.71 -9.53 3.21
C SER A 135 13.34 -8.58 2.09
N LYS A 136 13.42 -9.02 0.82
CA LYS A 136 13.02 -8.24 -0.34
C LYS A 136 11.53 -7.88 -0.27
N THR A 137 10.68 -8.81 0.12
CA THR A 137 9.23 -8.61 0.31
C THR A 137 8.96 -7.61 1.44
N VAL A 138 9.64 -7.73 2.58
CA VAL A 138 9.50 -6.77 3.70
C VAL A 138 9.88 -5.35 3.26
N ARG A 139 11.00 -5.19 2.56
CA ARG A 139 11.43 -3.87 2.07
C ARG A 139 10.37 -3.25 1.17
N ASN A 140 9.78 -4.06 0.31
CA ASN A 140 8.74 -3.64 -0.60
C ASN A 140 7.45 -3.24 0.13
N LEU A 141 7.05 -4.02 1.14
CA LEU A 141 5.94 -3.70 2.04
C LEU A 141 6.11 -2.32 2.68
N LEU A 142 7.30 -2.07 3.23
CA LEU A 142 7.65 -0.80 3.87
C LEU A 142 7.71 0.35 2.85
N THR A 143 8.17 0.07 1.63
CA THR A 143 8.22 1.06 0.55
C THR A 143 6.82 1.53 0.18
N LEU A 144 5.84 0.62 0.07
CA LEU A 144 4.47 0.97 -0.29
C LEU A 144 3.72 1.77 0.78
N SER A 145 4.23 1.81 2.02
CA SER A 145 3.72 2.69 3.09
C SER A 145 2.21 2.53 3.31
N HIS A 146 1.72 1.29 3.40
CA HIS A 146 0.28 0.98 3.52
C HIS A 146 -0.41 1.68 4.69
N PHE A 147 0.29 1.83 5.82
CA PHE A 147 -0.24 2.59 6.96
C PHE A 147 -0.54 4.05 6.61
N ARG A 148 0.39 4.71 5.90
CA ARG A 148 0.20 6.08 5.42
C ARG A 148 -0.95 6.17 4.42
N PHE A 149 -1.11 5.16 3.57
CA PHE A 149 -2.26 5.08 2.66
C PHE A 149 -3.58 4.95 3.42
N LYS A 150 -3.62 4.12 4.49
CA LYS A 150 -4.79 3.99 5.37
C LYS A 150 -5.22 5.33 5.94
N GLU A 151 -4.29 6.09 6.52
CA GLU A 151 -4.58 7.42 7.07
C GLU A 151 -5.07 8.39 5.97
N PHE A 152 -4.40 8.38 4.82
CA PHE A 152 -4.77 9.21 3.68
C PHE A 152 -6.17 8.86 3.14
N LEU A 153 -6.51 7.58 3.06
CA LEU A 153 -7.81 7.10 2.61
C LEU A 153 -8.92 7.52 3.58
N LYS A 154 -8.71 7.38 4.89
CA LYS A 154 -9.65 7.86 5.92
C LYS A 154 -9.90 9.36 5.80
N HIS A 155 -8.83 10.14 5.60
CA HIS A 155 -8.95 11.58 5.39
C HIS A 155 -9.78 11.91 4.15
N LYS A 156 -9.46 11.26 3.01
CA LYS A 156 -10.18 11.49 1.75
C LYS A 156 -11.64 11.06 1.83
N ALA A 157 -11.93 9.94 2.47
CA ALA A 157 -13.29 9.51 2.71
C ALA A 157 -14.09 10.53 3.54
N SER A 158 -13.48 11.08 4.59
CA SER A 158 -14.10 12.12 5.43
C SER A 158 -14.39 13.42 4.67
N GLU A 159 -13.57 13.82 3.69
CA GLU A 159 -13.85 15.00 2.85
C GLU A 159 -15.11 14.80 1.98
N THR A 160 -15.37 13.56 1.58
CA THR A 160 -16.44 13.17 0.64
C THR A 160 -17.67 12.55 1.30
N GLY A 161 -17.70 12.47 2.63
CA GLY A 161 -18.79 11.84 3.39
C GLY A 161 -18.88 10.31 3.23
N LYS A 162 -17.76 9.64 2.90
CA LYS A 162 -17.66 8.18 2.75
C LYS A 162 -17.16 7.53 4.05
N THR A 163 -17.46 6.26 4.23
CA THR A 163 -17.12 5.53 5.47
C THR A 163 -15.99 4.55 5.23
N VAL A 164 -14.93 4.61 6.03
CA VAL A 164 -13.84 3.61 6.05
C VAL A 164 -13.89 2.87 7.38
N VAL A 165 -14.12 1.57 7.33
CA VAL A 165 -14.21 0.70 8.51
C VAL A 165 -12.95 -0.16 8.59
N ASP A 166 -12.26 -0.11 9.72
CA ASP A 166 -11.16 -1.03 9.99
C ASP A 166 -11.74 -2.41 10.37
N VAL A 167 -11.37 -3.44 9.62
CA VAL A 167 -11.84 -4.82 9.83
C VAL A 167 -10.70 -5.66 10.41
N CYS A 168 -11.02 -6.44 11.45
CA CYS A 168 -10.05 -7.35 12.06
C CYS A 168 -9.86 -8.58 11.18
N GLU A 169 -8.63 -8.85 10.76
CA GLU A 169 -8.27 -9.88 9.78
C GLU A 169 -8.01 -11.27 10.42
N ALA A 170 -8.33 -11.44 11.70
CA ALA A 170 -7.89 -12.58 12.52
C ALA A 170 -8.22 -13.98 11.97
N TYR A 171 -9.08 -14.10 10.94
CA TYR A 171 -9.47 -15.37 10.34
C TYR A 171 -9.55 -15.38 8.80
N THR A 172 -9.41 -14.27 8.08
CA THR A 172 -9.69 -14.23 6.62
C THR A 172 -8.66 -14.97 5.77
N SER A 173 -7.41 -15.09 6.23
CA SER A 173 -6.35 -15.87 5.57
C SER A 173 -6.42 -17.36 5.89
N LEU A 174 -7.33 -17.77 6.76
CA LEU A 174 -7.62 -19.16 7.09
C LEU A 174 -9.00 -19.57 6.59
N THR A 175 -9.95 -18.65 6.46
CA THR A 175 -11.34 -18.97 6.12
C THR A 175 -11.55 -19.09 4.61
N VAL A 176 -12.11 -20.22 4.16
CA VAL A 176 -12.57 -20.41 2.78
C VAL A 176 -13.80 -19.53 2.55
N SER A 177 -13.74 -18.67 1.53
CA SER A 177 -14.74 -17.62 1.30
C SER A 177 -16.14 -18.12 0.92
N TRP A 178 -16.28 -19.37 0.47
CA TRP A 178 -17.58 -19.96 0.06
C TRP A 178 -18.10 -21.07 0.98
N THR A 179 -17.23 -21.73 1.77
CA THR A 179 -17.65 -22.77 2.73
C THR A 179 -17.53 -22.35 4.20
N GLY A 180 -16.80 -21.28 4.49
CA GLY A 180 -16.58 -20.79 5.86
C GLY A 180 -15.61 -21.63 6.70
N GLU A 181 -15.01 -22.69 6.15
CA GLU A 181 -14.09 -23.53 6.90
C GLU A 181 -12.72 -22.86 7.11
N MET A 182 -12.05 -23.17 8.21
CA MET A 182 -10.69 -22.69 8.48
C MET A 182 -9.63 -23.70 7.99
N VAL A 183 -8.84 -23.30 7.00
CA VAL A 183 -7.70 -24.02 6.43
C VAL A 183 -6.41 -23.28 6.77
N ASN A 184 -5.41 -23.98 7.31
CA ASN A 184 -4.09 -23.41 7.53
C ASN A 184 -3.26 -23.42 6.24
N ILE A 185 -3.17 -22.25 5.60
CA ILE A 185 -2.64 -22.09 4.23
C ILE A 185 -1.12 -21.83 4.25
N GLY A 186 -0.56 -21.49 5.42
CA GLY A 186 0.86 -21.20 5.58
C GLY A 186 1.32 -20.04 4.69
N GLY A 187 2.21 -20.33 3.73
CA GLY A 187 2.67 -19.36 2.72
C GLY A 187 2.17 -19.65 1.30
N SER A 188 1.22 -20.58 1.15
CA SER A 188 0.64 -20.94 -0.14
C SER A 188 -0.25 -19.80 -0.66
N LYS A 189 -0.23 -19.61 -1.98
CA LYS A 189 -1.04 -18.60 -2.67
C LYS A 189 -2.49 -19.06 -2.86
N THR A 190 -2.70 -20.37 -2.94
CA THR A 190 -3.98 -20.96 -3.29
C THR A 190 -4.59 -21.61 -2.04
N ILE A 191 -5.83 -21.25 -1.74
CA ILE A 191 -6.69 -21.84 -0.72
C ILE A 191 -7.39 -23.03 -1.35
N ARG A 192 -7.27 -24.22 -0.77
CA ARG A 192 -8.04 -25.40 -1.19
C ARG A 192 -9.01 -25.79 -0.08
N SER A 193 -10.30 -25.85 -0.39
CA SER A 193 -11.33 -26.34 0.52
C SER A 193 -11.11 -27.82 0.82
N LYS A 194 -11.28 -28.22 2.09
CA LYS A 194 -11.30 -29.63 2.49
C LYS A 194 -12.69 -30.24 2.36
N ILE A 195 -13.74 -29.41 2.33
CA ILE A 195 -15.13 -29.83 2.21
C ILE A 195 -15.49 -30.16 0.76
N ASP A 196 -15.15 -29.30 -0.20
CA ASP A 196 -15.58 -29.47 -1.60
C ASP A 196 -14.42 -29.60 -2.60
N GLY A 197 -13.18 -29.55 -2.13
CA GLY A 197 -11.97 -29.74 -2.94
C GLY A 197 -11.66 -28.59 -3.90
N ARG A 198 -12.49 -27.54 -3.96
CA ARG A 198 -12.31 -26.38 -4.84
C ARG A 198 -11.16 -25.51 -4.36
N SER A 199 -10.54 -24.82 -5.31
CA SER A 199 -9.35 -23.99 -5.05
C SER A 199 -9.55 -22.55 -5.54
N MET A 200 -9.15 -21.59 -4.71
CA MET A 200 -9.17 -20.15 -5.00
C MET A 200 -7.78 -19.57 -4.78
N ASP A 201 -7.40 -18.59 -5.61
CA ASP A 201 -6.03 -18.10 -5.78
C ASP A 201 -5.79 -16.68 -5.21
#